data_AF-A0A0P6Y2W7-F1
#
_entry.id   AF-A0A0P6Y2W7-F1
#
_cell.length_a   1.000
_cell.length_b   1.000
_cell.length_c   1.000
_cell.angle_alpha   90.00
_cell.angle_beta   90.00
_cell.angle_gamma   90.00
#
_symmetry.space_group_name_H-M   'P 1'
#
loop_
_entity.id
_entity.type
_entity.pdbx_description
1 polymer ?
#
loop_
_entity_poly.entity_id
_entity_poly.type
_entity_poly.pdbx_seq_one_letter_code
_entity_poly.pdbx_strand_id
1 'polypeptide(L)'
;MRIIHRSEQTIQMAQHYETWDMPLPLLQATAKSKGASVAITIQSDADVEPGKVVFNFDDPSIVIINSTITSLRTATLETNTPKLSGKKISFDVLTLFHQHYGEAMID
;
A
#
# COMPACT_ATOMS: atom_id res chain seq x y z
N MET A 1 48.99 -13.10 -44.92
CA MET A 1 48.73 -13.20 -43.47
C MET A 1 47.24 -12.95 -43.26
N ARG A 2 46.42 -14.00 -43.05
CA ARG A 2 44.95 -13.87 -42.91
C ARG A 2 44.58 -14.08 -41.44
N ILE A 3 44.02 -13.04 -40.82
CA ILE A 3 43.55 -13.09 -39.43
C ILE A 3 42.08 -13.55 -39.48
N ILE A 4 41.80 -14.71 -38.90
CA ILE A 4 40.45 -15.28 -38.79
C ILE A 4 39.81 -14.66 -37.54
N HIS A 5 38.83 -13.77 -37.72
CA HIS A 5 37.97 -13.31 -36.63
C HIS A 5 36.99 -14.43 -36.27
N ARG A 6 37.17 -15.05 -35.10
CA ARG A 6 36.15 -15.93 -34.49
C ARG A 6 35.08 -15.01 -33.91
N SER A 7 33.88 -15.01 -34.50
CA SER A 7 32.71 -14.41 -33.88
C SER A 7 32.24 -15.31 -32.74
N GLU A 8 32.46 -14.88 -31.51
CA GLU A 8 31.87 -15.51 -30.32
C GLU A 8 30.36 -15.23 -30.35
N GLN A 9 29.55 -16.26 -30.65
CA GLN A 9 28.11 -16.18 -30.50
C GLN A 9 27.77 -16.25 -29.01
N THR A 10 27.51 -15.10 -28.41
CA THR A 10 26.94 -15.01 -27.07
C THR A 10 25.52 -15.60 -27.10
N ILE A 11 25.34 -16.76 -26.48
CA ILE A 11 24.01 -17.35 -26.27
C ILE A 11 23.30 -16.46 -25.24
N GLN A 12 22.38 -15.59 -25.68
CA GLN A 12 21.45 -14.93 -24.78
C GLN A 12 20.49 -16.00 -24.24
N MET A 13 20.73 -16.44 -23.01
CA MET A 13 19.75 -17.20 -22.24
C MET A 13 18.54 -16.29 -22.03
N ALA A 14 17.43 -16.55 -22.74
CA ALA A 14 16.17 -15.88 -22.46
C ALA A 14 15.77 -16.21 -21.02
N GLN A 15 15.91 -15.26 -20.10
CA GLN A 15 15.35 -15.37 -18.76
C GLN A 15 13.83 -15.45 -18.90
N HIS A 16 13.30 -16.65 -18.80
CA HIS A 16 11.88 -16.89 -18.64
C HIS A 16 11.53 -16.40 -17.23
N TYR A 17 11.16 -15.13 -17.09
CA TYR A 17 10.54 -14.63 -15.87
C TYR A 17 9.19 -15.33 -15.75
N GLU A 18 9.08 -16.25 -14.80
CA GLU A 18 7.79 -16.79 -14.41
C GLU A 18 6.97 -15.62 -13.87
N THR A 19 5.92 -15.22 -14.59
CA THR A 19 5.01 -14.09 -14.27
C THR A 19 4.30 -14.24 -12.90
N TRP A 20 4.59 -15.32 -12.18
CA TRP A 20 4.05 -15.67 -10.88
C TRP A 20 4.77 -14.97 -9.72
N ASP A 21 5.95 -14.40 -9.94
CA ASP A 21 6.80 -13.83 -8.87
C ASP A 21 6.93 -12.30 -8.97
N MET A 22 5.89 -11.62 -9.48
CA MET A 22 5.84 -10.16 -9.43
C MET A 22 5.19 -9.71 -8.11
N PRO A 23 5.89 -8.91 -7.28
CA PRO A 23 5.27 -8.33 -6.11
C PRO A 23 4.10 -7.45 -6.56
N LEU A 24 2.96 -7.59 -5.89
CA LEU A 24 1.82 -6.73 -6.16
C LEU A 24 2.22 -5.26 -5.96
N PRO A 25 1.69 -4.34 -6.78
CA PRO A 25 1.96 -2.93 -6.61
C PRO A 25 1.53 -2.49 -5.20
N LEU A 26 2.35 -1.64 -4.58
CA LEU A 26 1.98 -1.02 -3.31
C LEU A 26 0.72 -0.20 -3.51
N LEU A 27 -0.20 -0.35 -2.56
CA LEU A 27 -1.45 0.34 -2.61
C LEU A 27 -1.26 1.83 -2.34
N GLN A 28 -1.70 2.65 -3.28
CA GLN A 28 -1.58 4.10 -3.18
C GLN A 28 -2.75 4.66 -2.37
N ALA A 29 -2.46 5.33 -1.27
CA ALA A 29 -3.46 6.04 -0.49
C ALA A 29 -2.96 7.42 -0.07
N THR A 30 -3.92 8.31 0.15
CA THR A 30 -3.68 9.63 0.74
C THR A 30 -4.41 9.69 2.09
N ALA A 31 -3.77 10.33 3.07
CA ALA A 31 -4.34 10.53 4.38
C ALA A 31 -4.21 12.00 4.77
N LYS A 32 -5.32 12.62 5.19
CA LYS A 32 -5.37 14.02 5.60
C LYS A 32 -5.94 14.15 6.98
N SER A 33 -5.28 14.91 7.84
CA SER A 33 -5.76 15.16 9.20
C SER A 33 -6.57 16.45 9.32
N LYS A 34 -7.59 16.43 10.16
CA LYS A 34 -8.32 17.61 10.62
C LYS A 34 -8.63 17.46 12.11
N GLY A 35 -7.76 18.00 12.96
CA GLY A 35 -7.82 17.76 14.40
C GLY A 35 -7.60 16.28 14.70
N ALA A 36 -8.47 15.66 15.49
CA ALA A 36 -8.39 14.25 15.87
C ALA A 36 -8.97 13.28 14.82
N SER A 37 -9.35 13.77 13.65
CA SER A 37 -9.90 12.96 12.57
C SER A 37 -8.92 12.83 11.40
N VAL A 38 -8.85 11.65 10.80
CA VAL A 38 -8.08 11.35 9.59
C VAL A 38 -9.03 10.89 8.49
N ALA A 39 -9.00 11.57 7.35
CA ALA A 39 -9.65 11.12 6.13
C ALA A 39 -8.64 10.36 5.28
N ILE A 40 -8.94 9.10 4.96
CA ILE A 40 -8.13 8.22 4.12
C ILE A 40 -8.87 8.01 2.80
N THR A 41 -8.14 8.17 1.70
CA THR A 41 -8.62 7.87 0.35
C THR A 41 -7.66 6.91 -0.33
N ILE A 42 -8.14 5.70 -0.63
CA ILE A 42 -7.41 4.72 -1.44
C ILE A 42 -7.57 5.10 -2.91
N GLN A 43 -6.45 5.29 -3.60
CA GLN A 43 -6.42 5.73 -5.00
C GLN A 43 -6.56 4.54 -5.96
N SER A 44 -5.97 3.39 -5.64
CA SER A 44 -5.97 2.21 -6.49
C SER A 44 -5.90 0.90 -5.69
N ASP A 45 -6.20 -0.21 -6.37
CA ASP A 45 -5.78 -1.57 -5.99
C ASP A 45 -6.30 -2.18 -4.67
N ALA A 46 -7.27 -1.54 -3.99
CA ALA A 46 -8.17 -2.22 -3.05
C ALA A 46 -9.46 -1.43 -2.77
N ASP A 47 -10.44 -2.14 -2.23
CA ASP A 47 -11.68 -1.56 -1.70
C ASP A 47 -11.69 -1.66 -0.16
N VAL A 48 -11.95 -0.53 0.50
CA VAL A 48 -12.20 -0.47 1.95
C VAL A 48 -13.64 -0.89 2.23
N GLU A 49 -13.84 -2.19 2.46
CA GLU A 49 -15.14 -2.73 2.87
C GLU A 49 -15.26 -2.82 4.42
N PRO A 50 -16.45 -2.54 5.00
CA PRO A 50 -16.70 -2.73 6.43
C PRO A 50 -16.36 -4.15 6.91
N GLY A 51 -15.54 -4.23 7.97
CA GLY A 51 -15.12 -5.51 8.57
C GLY A 51 -14.02 -6.25 7.82
N LYS A 52 -13.53 -5.71 6.70
CA LYS A 52 -12.43 -6.30 5.91
C LYS A 52 -11.16 -5.45 5.93
N VAL A 53 -11.13 -4.39 6.72
CA VAL A 53 -9.98 -3.49 6.78
C VAL A 53 -9.56 -3.31 8.22
N VAL A 54 -8.26 -3.40 8.45
CA VAL A 54 -7.64 -3.08 9.73
C VAL A 54 -6.75 -1.87 9.51
N PHE A 55 -6.94 -0.82 10.31
CA PHE A 55 -6.13 0.39 10.29
C PHE A 55 -5.22 0.40 11.52
N ASN A 56 -3.95 0.76 11.33
CA ASN A 56 -2.96 0.84 12.39
C ASN A 56 -2.09 2.10 12.23
N PHE A 57 -1.63 2.63 13.35
CA PHE A 57 -0.60 3.68 13.36
C PHE A 57 0.73 3.07 13.77
N ASP A 58 1.82 3.49 13.13
CA ASP A 58 3.17 3.10 13.56
C ASP A 58 3.50 3.64 14.97
N ASP A 59 2.87 4.73 15.38
CA ASP A 59 3.00 5.30 16.71
C ASP A 59 1.95 4.68 17.66
N PRO A 60 2.36 3.86 18.65
CA PRO A 60 1.43 3.14 19.53
C PRO A 60 0.68 4.07 20.50
N SER A 61 1.07 5.35 20.61
CA SER A 61 0.33 6.33 21.43
C SER A 61 -0.96 6.83 20.76
N ILE A 62 -1.10 6.60 19.45
CA ILE A 62 -2.26 6.98 18.66
C ILE A 62 -3.23 5.81 18.62
N VAL A 63 -4.40 5.99 19.23
CA VAL A 63 -5.45 4.98 19.30
C VAL A 63 -6.62 5.42 18.44
N ILE A 64 -7.07 4.52 17.56
CA ILE A 64 -8.29 4.71 16.77
C ILE A 64 -9.48 4.43 17.69
N ILE A 65 -10.29 5.45 17.94
CA ILE A 65 -11.51 5.37 18.75
C ILE A 65 -12.66 4.86 17.90
N ASN A 66 -12.74 5.32 16.65
CA ASN A 66 -13.82 4.97 15.75
C ASN A 66 -13.31 4.97 14.30
N SER A 67 -13.90 4.14 13.46
CA SER A 67 -13.61 4.05 12.03
C SER A 67 -14.91 3.98 11.27
N THR A 68 -15.17 4.97 10.41
CA THR A 68 -16.34 5.01 9.54
C THR A 68 -15.90 4.89 8.09
N ILE A 69 -16.39 3.87 7.40
CA ILE A 69 -16.18 3.71 5.96
C ILE A 69 -17.35 4.39 5.25
N THR A 70 -17.04 5.39 4.42
CA THR A 70 -18.04 6.20 3.73
C THR A 70 -18.25 5.77 2.28
N SER A 71 -17.28 5.08 1.69
CA SER A 71 -17.40 4.46 0.37
C SER A 71 -16.41 3.29 0.24
N LEU A 72 -16.43 2.61 -0.91
CA LEU A 72 -15.45 1.56 -1.23
C LEU A 72 -14.00 2.06 -1.23
N ARG A 73 -13.73 3.36 -1.21
CA ARG A 73 -12.36 3.90 -1.22
C ARG A 73 -12.07 4.97 -0.19
N THR A 74 -13.03 5.28 0.66
CA THR A 74 -12.89 6.37 1.63
C THR A 74 -13.26 5.91 3.02
N ALA A 75 -12.38 6.19 3.97
CA ALA A 75 -12.58 5.95 5.38
C ALA A 75 -12.24 7.20 6.19
N THR A 76 -12.99 7.41 7.26
CA THR A 76 -12.71 8.45 8.26
C THR A 76 -12.41 7.77 9.58
N LEU A 77 -11.25 8.05 10.15
CA LEU A 77 -10.84 7.57 11.45
C LEU A 77 -10.93 8.69 12.47
N GLU A 78 -11.41 8.37 13.65
CA GLU A 78 -11.35 9.24 14.83
C GLU A 78 -10.31 8.66 15.79
N THR A 79 -9.47 9.54 16.33
CA THR A 79 -8.34 9.13 17.17
C THR A 79 -8.38 9.84 18.53
N ASN A 80 -7.59 9.35 19.48
CA ASN A 80 -7.44 9.93 20.80
C ASN A 80 -6.64 11.25 20.83
N THR A 81 -5.99 11.66 19.73
CA THR A 81 -5.11 12.82 19.68
C THR A 81 -5.25 13.60 18.38
N PRO A 82 -5.20 14.95 18.41
CA PRO A 82 -5.20 15.76 17.20
C PRO A 82 -3.84 15.84 16.50
N LYS A 83 -2.76 15.31 17.10
CA LYS A 83 -1.40 15.44 16.58
C LYS A 83 -1.07 14.30 15.61
N LEU A 84 -1.61 14.38 14.40
CA LEU A 84 -1.58 13.30 13.41
C LEU A 84 -0.71 13.62 12.17
N SER A 85 -0.51 14.90 11.84
CA SER A 85 0.34 15.30 10.70
C SER A 85 1.77 14.79 10.86
N GLY A 86 2.32 14.26 9.76
CA GLY A 86 3.64 13.63 9.70
C GLY A 86 3.70 12.23 10.31
N LYS A 87 2.57 11.65 10.74
CA LYS A 87 2.49 10.26 11.19
C LYS A 87 2.20 9.33 10.02
N LYS A 88 2.66 8.09 10.12
CA LYS A 88 2.36 7.04 9.15
C LYS A 88 1.18 6.23 9.64
N ILE A 89 0.22 6.02 8.74
CA ILE A 89 -0.86 5.08 8.90
C ILE A 89 -0.65 3.91 7.95
N SER A 90 -0.80 2.69 8.47
CA SER A 90 -0.83 1.46 7.70
C SER A 90 -2.23 0.88 7.74
N PHE A 91 -2.58 0.11 6.71
CA PHE A 91 -3.83 -0.60 6.68
C PHE A 91 -3.74 -1.84 5.83
N ASP A 92 -4.46 -2.86 6.27
CA ASP A 92 -4.54 -4.15 5.63
C ASP A 92 -5.96 -4.39 5.16
N VAL A 93 -6.12 -4.56 3.85
CA VAL A 93 -7.40 -4.96 3.25
C VAL A 93 -7.40 -6.47 3.06
N LEU A 94 -8.30 -7.13 3.79
CA LEU A 94 -8.49 -8.57 3.77
C LEU A 94 -9.55 -8.93 2.73
N THR A 95 -9.11 -9.56 1.64
CA THR A 95 -10.02 -10.16 0.65
C THR A 95 -10.08 -11.67 0.86
N LEU A 96 -11.02 -12.36 0.19
CA LEU A 96 -11.11 -13.83 0.25
C LEU A 96 -9.84 -14.54 -0.23
N PHE A 97 -9.05 -13.88 -1.07
CA PHE A 97 -7.91 -14.49 -1.75
C PHE A 97 -6.56 -13.94 -1.25
N HIS A 98 -6.50 -12.68 -0.81
CA HIS A 98 -5.26 -11.97 -0.51
C HIS A 98 -5.42 -10.88 0.57
N GLN A 99 -4.34 -10.60 1.29
CA GLN A 99 -4.18 -9.42 2.13
C GLN A 99 -3.41 -8.35 1.35
N HIS A 100 -4.00 -7.17 1.18
CA HIS A 100 -3.37 -6.03 0.52
C HIS A 100 -2.92 -5.02 1.57
N TYR A 101 -1.61 -4.89 1.74
CA TYR A 101 -1.00 -3.89 2.61
C TYR A 101 -0.91 -2.54 1.89
N GLY A 102 -1.32 -1.49 2.59
CA GLY A 102 -1.13 -0.10 2.19
C GLY A 102 -0.58 0.74 3.32
N GLU A 103 0.15 1.80 2.98
CA GLU A 103 0.56 2.81 3.93
C GLU A 103 0.47 4.20 3.32
N ALA A 104 0.22 5.20 4.18
CA ALA A 104 0.17 6.58 3.79
C ALA A 104 0.77 7.46 4.89
N MET A 105 1.47 8.52 4.48
CA MET A 105 1.82 9.61 5.36
C MET A 105 0.63 10.55 5.51
N ILE A 106 0.37 10.99 6.73
CA ILE A 106 -0.71 11.91 7.04
C ILE A 106 -0.21 13.34 6.81
N ASP A 107 -0.87 14.04 5.90
CA ASP A 107 -0.73 15.48 5.72
C ASP A 107 -1.45 16.25 6.84
#